data_AF-A0A626M5H3-F1
#
_entry.id   AF-A0A626M5H3-F1
#
_cell.length_a   1.000
_cell.length_b   1.000
_cell.length_c   1.000
_cell.angle_alpha   90.00
_cell.angle_beta   90.00
_cell.angle_gamma   90.00
#
_symmetry.space_group_name_H-M   'P 1'
#
loop_
_entity.id
_entity.type
_entity.pdbx_description
1 polymer ?
#
loop_
_entity_poly.entity_id
_entity_poly.type
_entity_poly.pdbx_seq_one_letter_code
_entity_poly.pdbx_strand_id
1 'polypeptide(L)' 'PLIVSTFVADDTILMGNFSFVTIANWIGSTLDVDTTTYRSSLTTVFRNYHYLDIVQKHPESVIQLKVKA' A
#
# COMPACT_ATOMS: atom_id res chain seq x y z
N PRO A 1 1.94 -5.35 17.83
CA PRO A 1 0.52 -5.17 17.44
C PRO A 1 0.16 -6.24 16.42
N LEU A 2 -1.08 -6.75 16.45
CA LEU A 2 -1.59 -7.65 15.40
C LEU A 2 -2.30 -6.81 14.34
N ILE A 3 -2.00 -7.06 13.07
CA ILE A 3 -2.66 -6.43 11.92
C ILE A 3 -3.17 -7.57 11.04
N VAL A 4 -4.45 -7.51 10.68
CA VAL A 4 -5.06 -8.43 9.72
C VAL A 4 -5.18 -7.70 8.39
N SER A 5 -4.63 -8.30 7.33
CA SER A 5 -4.57 -7.68 6.02
C SER A 5 -4.88 -8.71 4.94
N THR A 6 -5.75 -8.35 4.00
CA THR A 6 -6.05 -9.15 2.80
C THR A 6 -4.90 -9.16 1.79
N PHE A 7 -3.86 -8.36 2.00
CA PHE A 7 -2.65 -8.35 1.18
C PHE A 7 -1.66 -9.46 1.57
N VAL A 8 -1.84 -10.08 2.74
CA VAL A 8 -1.07 -11.26 3.15
C VAL A 8 -1.92 -12.49 2.84
N ALA A 9 -1.33 -13.49 2.18
CA ALA A 9 -2.04 -14.72 1.83
C ALA A 9 -2.50 -15.47 3.09
N ASP A 10 -3.65 -16.17 3.01
CA ASP A 10 -4.34 -16.78 4.15
C ASP A 10 -3.45 -17.69 5.02
N ASP A 11 -2.54 -18.46 4.42
CA ASP A 11 -1.64 -19.38 5.14
C ASP A 11 -0.28 -18.75 5.49
N THR A 12 -0.18 -17.42 5.46
CA THR A 12 1.08 -16.70 5.62
C THR A 12 1.00 -15.72 6.78
N ILE A 13 2.04 -15.73 7.60
CA ILE A 13 2.21 -14.78 8.69
C ILE A 13 3.50 -14.00 8.42
N LEU A 14 3.38 -12.67 8.38
CA LEU A 14 4.53 -11.76 8.38
C LEU A 14 4.78 -11.31 9.81
N MET A 15 6.01 -11.53 10.29
CA MET A 15 6.41 -11.20 11.66
C MET A 15 7.78 -10.55 11.66
N GLY A 16 8.02 -9.62 12.57
CA GLY A 16 9.31 -8.97 12.68
C GLY A 16 9.22 -7.58 13.30
N ASN A 17 10.34 -6.85 13.22
CA ASN A 17 10.39 -5.46 13.64
C ASN A 17 10.13 -4.52 12.45
N PHE A 18 8.85 -4.17 12.25
CA PHE A 18 8.43 -3.23 11.21
C PHE A 18 8.90 -1.79 11.42
N SER A 19 9.53 -1.45 12.56
CA SER A 19 10.14 -0.12 12.77
C SER A 19 11.31 0.13 11.82
N PHE A 20 11.88 -0.92 11.21
CA PHE A 20 12.90 -0.81 10.17
C PHE A 20 12.35 -0.69 8.74
N VAL A 21 11.03 -0.73 8.59
CA VAL A 21 10.33 -0.43 7.34
C VAL A 21 9.89 1.03 7.40
N THR A 22 10.41 1.84 6.51
CA THR A 22 10.04 3.25 6.37
C THR A 22 9.24 3.42 5.10
N ILE A 23 8.05 4.03 5.23
CA ILE A 23 7.24 4.47 4.10
C ILE A 23 7.43 5.98 4.00
N ALA A 24 8.07 6.43 2.92
CA ALA A 24 8.24 7.83 2.61
C ALA A 24 7.05 8.32 1.78
N ASN A 25 6.56 9.51 2.11
CA ASN A 25 5.48 10.16 1.38
C ASN A 25 6.01 11.47 0.80
N TRP A 26 6.04 11.55 -0.53
CA TRP A 26 6.57 12.71 -1.26
C TRP A 26 5.52 13.80 -1.40
N ILE A 27 4.31 13.39 -1.77
CA ILE A 27 3.12 14.24 -1.89
C ILE A 27 1.96 13.42 -1.35
N GLY A 28 1.24 14.00 -0.38
CA GLY A 28 0.08 13.39 0.24
C GLY A 28 -1.06 13.11 -0.74
N SER A 29 -2.20 12.69 -0.17
CA SER A 29 -3.38 12.38 -0.97
C SER A 29 -3.79 13.57 -1.82
N THR A 30 -3.83 13.39 -3.14
CA THR A 30 -4.26 14.42 -4.07
C THR A 30 -5.46 13.90 -4.86
N LEU A 31 -6.49 14.73 -4.96
CA LEU A 31 -7.71 14.44 -5.71
C LEU A 31 -7.71 15.28 -6.99
N ASP A 32 -7.69 14.60 -8.14
CA ASP A 32 -7.90 15.19 -9.47
C ASP A 32 -9.33 14.90 -9.94
N VAL A 33 -9.93 15.90 -10.56
CA VAL A 33 -11.30 15.83 -11.07
C VAL A 33 -11.28 16.12 -12.56
N ASP A 34 -11.41 15.06 -13.35
CA ASP A 34 -11.41 15.11 -14.79
C ASP A 34 -12.84 15.23 -15.33
N THR A 35 -13.11 16.42 -15.86
CA THR A 35 -14.39 16.80 -16.48
C THR A 35 -14.26 17.00 -17.99
N THR A 36 -13.10 16.68 -18.57
CA THR A 36 -12.77 17.00 -19.97
C THR A 36 -12.64 15.73 -20.81
N THR A 37 -11.95 14.69 -20.33
CA THR A 37 -11.63 13.48 -21.09
C THR A 37 -12.87 12.68 -21.50
N TYR A 38 -13.87 12.60 -20.63
CA TYR A 38 -15.11 11.81 -20.84
C TYR A 38 -16.36 12.69 -20.93
N ARG A 39 -16.18 13.92 -21.42
CA ARG A 39 -17.26 14.90 -21.48
C ARG A 39 -18.39 14.48 -22.43
N SER A 40 -18.07 13.83 -23.54
CA SER A 40 -19.05 13.35 -24.52
C SER A 40 -19.97 12.24 -23.96
N SER A 41 -19.52 11.53 -22.92
CA SER A 41 -20.31 10.52 -22.20
C SER A 41 -20.90 11.04 -20.88
N LEU A 42 -20.92 12.36 -20.66
CA LEU A 42 -21.45 13.00 -19.44
C LEU A 42 -20.85 12.39 -18.14
N THR A 43 -19.61 11.95 -18.20
CA THR A 43 -18.94 11.25 -17.09
C THR A 43 -17.90 12.15 -16.46
N THR A 44 -17.88 12.20 -15.12
CA THR A 44 -16.80 12.84 -14.34
C THR A 44 -15.94 11.75 -13.72
N VAL A 45 -14.62 11.87 -13.86
CA VAL A 45 -13.68 10.90 -13.29
C VAL A 45 -12.94 11.54 -12.12
N PHE A 46 -13.03 10.89 -10.96
CA PHE A 46 -12.26 11.24 -9.77
C PHE A 46 -11.04 10.33 -9.69
N ARG A 47 -9.85 10.92 -9.62
CA ARG A 47 -8.60 10.18 -9.43
C ARG A 47 -7.97 10.61 -8.13
N ASN A 48 -7.66 9.63 -7.29
CA ASN A 48 -6.88 9.86 -6.09
C ASN A 48 -5.49 9.24 -6.27
N TYR A 49 -4.45 10.02 -6.07
CA TYR A 49 -3.07 9.57 -6.17
C TYR A 49 -2.28 9.94 -4.93
N HIS A 50 -1.34 9.05 -4.62
CA HIS A 50 -0.38 9.16 -3.52
C HIS A 50 0.99 8.81 -4.08
N TYR A 51 1.99 9.63 -3.77
CA TYR A 51 3.36 9.36 -4.18
C TYR A 51 4.15 8.81 -2.99
N LEU A 52 4.23 7.50 -2.95
CA LEU A 52 4.84 6.75 -1.84
C LEU A 52 6.11 6.04 -2.32
N ASP A 53 7.07 5.92 -1.42
CA ASP A 53 8.26 5.08 -1.58
C ASP A 53 8.47 4.24 -0.32
N ILE A 54 9.19 3.11 -0.45
CA ILE A 54 9.39 2.16 0.63
C ILE A 54 10.85 1.74 0.73
N VAL A 55 11.40 1.80 1.94
CA VAL A 55 12.74 1.32 2.24
C VAL A 55 12.70 0.39 3.45
N GLN A 56 13.31 -0.78 3.32
CA GLN A 56 13.55 -1.71 4.41
C GLN A 56 15.04 -1.71 4.75
N LYS A 57 15.41 -1.19 5.94
CA LYS A 57 16.81 -1.04 6.33
C LYS A 57 17.47 -2.37 6.74
N HIS A 58 16.70 -3.24 7.37
CA HIS A 58 17.13 -4.54 7.88
C HIS A 58 16.19 -5.63 7.39
N PRO A 59 16.41 -6.19 6.18
CA PRO A 59 15.58 -7.26 5.64
C PRO A 59 15.47 -8.48 6.56
N GLU A 60 16.56 -8.81 7.26
CA GLU A 60 16.67 -9.90 8.23
C GLU A 60 15.76 -9.74 9.45
N SER A 61 15.27 -8.52 9.71
CA SER A 61 14.38 -8.23 10.83
C SER A 61 12.93 -8.61 10.59
N VAL A 62 12.60 -9.07 9.38
CA VAL A 62 11.25 -9.52 8.97
C VAL A 62 11.34 -10.94 8.44
N ILE A 63 10.44 -11.79 8.93
CA ILE A 63 10.31 -13.18 8.49
C ILE A 63 8.91 -13.43 7.95
N GLN A 64 8.84 -14.33 6.98
CA GLN A 64 7.60 -14.88 6.46
C GLN A 64 7.49 -16.33 6.88
N LEU A 65 6.43 -16.65 7.61
CA LEU A 65 6.10 -18.00 8.03
C LEU A 65 4.94 -18.51 7.17
N LYS A 66 5.06 -19.75 6.71
CA LYS A 66 3.96 -20.43 6.02
C LYS A 66 3.42 -21.53 6.94
N VAL A 67 2.13 -21.44 7.24
CA VAL A 67 1.45 -22.47 8.03
C VAL A 67 1.28 -23.69 7.12
N LYS A 68 1.77 -24.85 7.58
CA LYS A 68 1.44 -26.13 6.97
C LYS A 68 0.39 -26.81 7.83
N ALA A 69 -0.69 -27.24 7.18
CA ALA A 69 -1.65 -28.17 7.76
C ALA A 69 -1.01 -29.56 7.93
#